data_AF-A0A4Q3YRG3-F1
#
_entry.id   AF-A0A4Q3YRG3-F1
#
_cell.length_a   1.000
_cell.length_b   1.000
_cell.length_c   1.000
_cell.angle_alpha   90.00
_cell.angle_beta   90.00
_cell.angle_gamma   90.00
#
_symmetry.space_group_name_H-M   'P 1'
#
loop_
_entity.id
_entity.type
_entity.pdbx_description
1 polymer ?
#
loop_
_entity_poly.entity_id
_entity_poly.type
_entity_poly.pdbx_seq_one_letter_code
_entity_poly.pdbx_strand_id
1 'polypeptide(L)'
;MDDIVTNAAIREQRAKRRNSSQAPQCRVCGEGHPACLEQHHIAGRANHDETHPICRNCHRKLSDQQLDHPAAISSPPTFAEIVGHYLLGLADMLLMIAESLVAFGKGLIASANAHAPTGATS
;
A
#
# COMPACT_ATOMS: atom_id res chain seq x y z
N MET A 1 11.34 -23.66 -31.50
CA MET A 1 10.16 -22.77 -31.52
C MET A 1 10.55 -21.64 -30.62
N ASP A 2 11.00 -20.54 -31.22
CA ASP A 2 11.71 -19.50 -30.48
C ASP A 2 10.77 -18.80 -29.51
N ASP A 3 11.09 -18.90 -28.22
CA ASP A 3 10.45 -18.14 -27.15
C ASP A 3 10.79 -16.66 -27.33
N ILE A 4 10.05 -15.98 -28.20
CA ILE A 4 10.13 -14.52 -28.34
C ILE A 4 9.56 -13.91 -27.06
N VAL A 5 10.45 -13.57 -26.13
CA VAL A 5 10.08 -12.82 -24.93
C VAL A 5 9.58 -11.44 -25.37
N THR A 6 8.31 -11.16 -25.10
CA THR A 6 7.70 -9.89 -25.50
C THR A 6 8.21 -8.73 -24.63
N ASN A 7 8.19 -7.51 -25.18
CA ASN A 7 8.48 -6.29 -24.40
C ASN A 7 7.54 -6.13 -23.18
N ALA A 8 6.31 -6.63 -23.26
CA ALA A 8 5.38 -6.64 -22.13
C ALA A 8 5.89 -7.54 -21.00
N ALA A 9 6.32 -8.77 -21.32
CA ALA A 9 6.87 -9.71 -20.35
C ALA A 9 8.14 -9.15 -19.67
N ILE A 10 9.01 -8.49 -20.43
CA ILE A 10 10.22 -7.82 -19.88
C ILE A 10 9.83 -6.73 -18.87
N ARG A 11 8.86 -5.87 -19.22
CA ARG A 11 8.40 -4.80 -18.32
C ARG A 11 7.77 -5.35 -17.04
N GLU A 12 6.96 -6.40 -17.17
CA GLU A 12 6.33 -7.07 -16.02
C GLU A 12 7.38 -7.69 -15.08
N GLN A 13 8.34 -8.43 -15.63
CA GLN A 13 9.40 -9.05 -14.84
C GLN A 13 10.26 -8.01 -14.11
N ARG A 14 10.59 -6.89 -14.77
CA ARG A 14 11.29 -5.77 -14.13
C ARG A 14 10.49 -5.17 -12.98
N ALA A 15 9.18 -5.01 -13.15
CA ALA A 15 8.30 -4.50 -12.10
C ALA A 15 8.19 -5.47 -10.91
N LYS A 16 8.11 -6.78 -11.15
CA LYS A 16 8.13 -7.81 -10.08
C LYS A 16 9.45 -7.76 -9.30
N ARG A 17 10.60 -7.67 -9.99
CA ARG A 17 11.92 -7.54 -9.36
C ARG A 17 12.05 -6.30 -8.47
N ARG A 18 11.57 -5.13 -8.94
CA ARG A 18 11.58 -3.88 -8.15
C ARG A 18 10.79 -4.01 -6.84
N ASN A 19 9.73 -4.81 -6.83
CA ASN A 19 8.87 -4.99 -5.67
C ASN A 19 9.24 -6.22 -4.81
N SER A 20 10.38 -6.86 -5.11
CA SER A 20 10.89 -8.02 -4.37
C SER A 20 9.86 -9.16 -4.16
N SER A 21 8.91 -9.31 -5.08
CA SER A 21 7.83 -10.30 -4.99
C SER A 21 7.36 -10.71 -6.38
N GLN A 22 6.95 -11.98 -6.53
CA GLN A 22 6.36 -12.50 -7.77
C GLN A 22 4.89 -12.11 -7.94
N ALA A 23 4.21 -11.78 -6.85
CA ALA A 23 2.85 -11.28 -6.84
C ALA A 23 2.77 -10.08 -5.88
N PRO A 24 3.41 -8.95 -6.23
CA PRO A 24 3.41 -7.79 -5.37
C PRO A 24 1.99 -7.20 -5.35
N GLN A 25 1.54 -6.79 -4.16
CA GLN A 25 0.24 -6.17 -3.97
C GLN A 25 0.41 -4.92 -3.11
N CYS A 26 -0.39 -3.89 -3.37
CA CYS A 26 -0.51 -2.74 -2.51
C CYS A 26 -0.99 -3.20 -1.14
N ARG A 27 -0.21 -2.91 -0.09
CA ARG A 27 -0.56 -3.30 1.29
C ARG A 27 -1.79 -2.58 1.85
N VAL A 28 -2.27 -1.52 1.20
CA VAL A 28 -3.46 -0.75 1.61
C VAL A 28 -4.73 -1.24 0.93
N CYS A 29 -4.75 -1.28 -0.41
CA CYS A 29 -5.98 -1.52 -1.18
C CYS A 29 -5.98 -2.82 -2.00
N GLY A 30 -4.89 -3.58 -2.00
CA GLY A 30 -4.79 -4.84 -2.74
C GLY A 30 -4.54 -4.74 -4.25
N GLU A 31 -4.37 -3.53 -4.82
CA GLU A 31 -3.93 -3.34 -6.22
C GLU A 31 -2.72 -4.24 -6.52
N GLY A 32 -2.84 -5.10 -7.53
CA GLY A 32 -1.88 -6.18 -7.82
C GLY A 32 -1.08 -5.98 -9.09
N HIS A 33 -1.37 -4.97 -9.91
CA HIS A 33 -0.65 -4.74 -11.15
C HIS A 33 0.77 -4.21 -10.86
N PRO A 34 1.85 -4.96 -11.14
CA PRO A 34 3.21 -4.61 -10.67
C PRO A 34 3.71 -3.24 -11.15
N ALA A 35 3.26 -2.78 -12.32
CA ALA A 35 3.64 -1.46 -12.85
C ALA A 35 3.04 -0.27 -12.07
N CYS A 36 1.96 -0.53 -11.31
CA CYS A 36 1.27 0.46 -10.49
C CYS A 36 1.87 0.60 -9.09
N LEU A 37 2.83 -0.26 -8.71
CA LEU A 37 3.41 -0.32 -7.38
C LEU A 37 4.75 0.42 -7.29
N GLU A 38 4.90 1.14 -6.18
CA GLU A 38 6.08 1.89 -5.74
C GLU A 38 6.50 1.42 -4.33
N GLN A 39 7.75 1.67 -3.98
CA GLN A 39 8.29 1.33 -2.66
C GLN A 39 8.17 2.54 -1.73
N HIS A 40 7.26 2.44 -0.76
CA HIS A 40 6.96 3.50 0.19
C HIS A 40 7.81 3.38 1.46
N HIS A 41 8.48 4.46 1.88
CA HIS A 41 9.26 4.48 3.12
C HIS A 41 8.34 4.83 4.29
N ILE A 42 8.09 3.86 5.18
CA ILE A 42 7.12 4.02 6.29
C ILE A 42 7.54 5.16 7.24
N ALA A 43 8.81 5.19 7.64
CA ALA A 43 9.33 6.27 8.48
C ALA A 43 9.63 7.58 7.71
N GLY A 44 9.36 7.62 6.41
CA GLY A 44 9.89 8.67 5.53
C GLY A 44 11.35 8.41 5.13
N ARG A 45 11.70 8.82 3.90
CA ARG A 45 12.99 8.49 3.27
C ARG A 45 14.22 9.01 4.01
N ALA A 46 14.08 10.08 4.79
CA ALA A 46 15.19 10.65 5.56
C ALA A 46 15.50 9.87 6.85
N ASN A 47 14.57 9.04 7.33
CA ASN A 47 14.66 8.41 8.65
C ASN A 47 15.04 6.93 8.60
N HIS A 48 14.49 6.16 7.65
CA HIS A 48 14.77 4.73 7.55
C HIS A 48 14.51 4.18 6.14
N ASP A 49 15.29 3.17 5.73
CA ASP A 49 15.25 2.59 4.38
C ASP A 49 14.19 1.47 4.22
N GLU A 50 13.48 1.09 5.28
CA GLU A 50 12.42 0.10 5.17
C GLU A 50 11.31 0.59 4.24
N THR A 51 10.97 -0.25 3.27
CA THR A 51 9.94 0.06 2.28
C THR A 51 8.91 -1.05 2.13
N HIS A 52 7.69 -0.64 1.75
CA HIS A 52 6.59 -1.54 1.45
C HIS A 52 5.99 -1.26 0.06
N PRO A 53 5.52 -2.29 -0.67
CA PRO A 53 4.87 -2.09 -1.95
C PRO A 53 3.49 -1.43 -1.78
N ILE A 54 3.34 -0.22 -2.30
CA ILE A 54 2.10 0.57 -2.27
C ILE A 54 1.77 1.04 -3.70
N CYS A 55 0.50 1.04 -4.08
CA CYS A 55 0.11 1.55 -5.40
C CYS A 55 0.27 3.08 -5.46
N ARG A 56 0.54 3.64 -6.63
CA ARG A 56 0.76 5.09 -6.84
C ARG A 56 -0.28 5.98 -6.17
N ASN A 57 -1.54 5.57 -6.18
CA ASN A 57 -2.63 6.35 -5.59
C ASN A 57 -2.57 6.34 -4.05
N CYS A 58 -2.43 5.17 -3.42
CA CYS A 58 -2.26 5.08 -1.97
C CYS A 58 -0.92 5.69 -1.53
N HIS A 59 0.13 5.53 -2.34
CA HIS A 59 1.45 6.08 -2.08
C HIS A 59 1.40 7.60 -1.99
N ARG A 60 0.71 8.26 -2.94
CA ARG A 60 0.51 9.72 -2.91
C ARG A 60 -0.22 10.19 -1.65
N LYS A 61 -1.23 9.46 -1.18
CA LYS A 61 -1.95 9.81 0.06
C LYS A 61 -1.05 9.70 1.30
N LEU A 62 -0.30 8.60 1.42
CA LEU A 62 0.66 8.42 2.53
C LEU A 62 1.77 9.47 2.51
N SER A 63 2.31 9.79 1.33
CA SER A 63 3.30 10.86 1.19
C SER A 63 2.77 12.23 1.59
N ASP A 64 1.49 12.51 1.33
CA ASP A 64 0.82 13.75 1.75
C ASP A 64 0.67 13.78 3.29
N GLN A 65 0.20 12.69 3.90
CA GLN A 65 0.09 12.55 5.36
C GLN A 65 1.43 12.70 6.08
N GLN A 66 2.52 12.21 5.49
CA GLN A 66 3.87 12.37 6.05
C GLN A 66 4.33 13.84 6.12
N LEU A 67 3.72 14.77 5.38
CA LEU A 67 4.04 16.19 5.50
C LEU A 67 3.56 16.80 6.82
N ASP A 68 2.59 16.18 7.48
CA ASP A 68 2.08 16.59 8.78
C ASP A 68 2.89 16.03 9.95
N HIS A 69 3.88 15.16 9.69
CA HIS A 69 4.74 14.60 10.73
C HIS A 69 5.68 15.69 11.30
N PRO A 70 6.14 15.53 12.55
CA PRO A 70 7.17 16.41 13.12
C PRO A 70 8.39 16.52 12.20
N ALA A 71 9.02 17.69 12.14
CA ALA A 71 10.25 17.85 11.36
C ALA A 71 11.39 17.01 11.98
N ALA A 72 12.35 16.63 11.13
CA ALA A 72 13.58 15.97 11.58
C ALA A 72 14.31 16.83 12.63
N ILE A 73 14.81 16.17 13.67
CA ILE A 73 15.48 16.74 14.83
C ILE A 73 17.00 16.65 14.65
N SER A 74 17.53 15.52 14.15
CA SER A 74 18.98 15.35 13.96
C SER A 74 19.36 14.70 12.63
N SER A 75 20.63 14.89 12.23
CA SER A 75 21.23 14.23 11.07
C SER A 75 22.64 13.71 11.45
N PRO A 76 22.84 12.39 11.57
CA PRO A 76 21.84 11.32 11.36
C PRO A 76 20.73 11.34 12.43
N PRO A 77 19.53 10.80 12.13
CA PRO A 77 18.44 10.71 13.11
C PRO A 77 18.79 9.76 14.24
N THR A 78 18.35 10.08 15.45
CA THR A 78 18.54 9.17 16.60
C THR A 78 17.62 7.94 16.50
N PHE A 79 17.92 6.87 17.24
CA PHE A 79 17.04 5.69 17.26
C PHE A 79 15.60 6.04 17.68
N ALA A 80 15.44 6.90 18.69
CA ALA A 80 14.12 7.34 19.15
C ALA A 80 13.36 8.10 18.07
N GLU A 81 14.06 8.95 17.31
CA GLU A 81 13.49 9.69 16.18
C GLU A 81 13.06 8.76 15.04
N ILE A 82 13.89 7.78 14.67
CA ILE A 82 13.56 6.76 13.68
C ILE A 82 12.29 6.00 14.09
N VAL A 83 12.24 5.51 15.33
CA VAL A 83 11.08 4.78 15.85
C VAL A 83 9.84 5.65 15.89
N GLY A 84 9.96 6.91 16.31
CA GLY A 84 8.85 7.86 16.34
C GLY A 84 8.23 8.06 14.95
N HIS A 85 9.06 8.37 13.95
CA HIS A 85 8.61 8.52 12.57
C HIS A 85 8.04 7.24 11.97
N TYR A 86 8.65 6.09 12.27
CA TYR A 86 8.14 4.80 11.83
C TYR A 86 6.72 4.54 12.37
N LEU A 87 6.49 4.79 13.67
CA LEU A 87 5.19 4.59 14.30
C LEU A 87 4.12 5.52 13.71
N LEU A 88 4.46 6.78 13.42
CA LEU A 88 3.54 7.72 12.78
C LEU A 88 3.15 7.25 11.37
N GLY A 89 4.12 6.91 10.53
CA GLY A 89 3.81 6.44 9.17
C GLY A 89 3.12 5.08 9.14
N LEU A 90 3.42 4.20 10.10
CA LEU A 90 2.68 2.95 10.28
C LEU A 90 1.23 3.23 10.66
N ALA A 91 0.98 4.19 11.55
CA ALA A 91 -0.37 4.58 11.94
C ALA A 91 -1.18 5.12 10.74
N ASP A 92 -0.60 5.99 9.91
CA ASP A 92 -1.24 6.50 8.69
C ASP A 92 -1.64 5.35 7.75
N MET A 93 -0.72 4.40 7.53
CA MET A 93 -0.97 3.22 6.71
C MET A 93 -2.08 2.34 7.30
N LEU A 94 -2.08 2.10 8.61
CA LEU A 94 -3.11 1.31 9.30
C LEU A 94 -4.48 1.97 9.22
N LEU A 95 -4.56 3.30 9.31
CA LEU A 95 -5.82 4.04 9.15
C LEU A 95 -6.37 3.88 7.73
N MET A 96 -5.54 4.01 6.69
CA MET A 96 -5.98 3.77 5.32
C MET A 96 -6.42 2.31 5.06
N ILE A 97 -5.75 1.35 5.70
CA ILE A 97 -6.17 -0.06 5.66
C ILE A 97 -7.54 -0.21 6.32
N ALA A 98 -7.73 0.39 7.51
CA ALA A 98 -9.00 0.34 8.22
C ALA A 98 -10.14 0.93 7.38
N GLU A 99 -9.93 2.08 6.72
CA GLU A 99 -10.90 2.65 5.78
C GLU A 99 -11.24 1.70 4.63
N SER A 100 -10.22 1.06 4.06
CA SER A 100 -10.39 0.07 2.98
C SER A 100 -11.22 -1.12 3.46
N LEU A 101 -10.91 -1.67 4.63
CA LEU A 101 -11.67 -2.77 5.24
C LEU A 101 -13.14 -2.39 5.50
N VAL A 102 -13.39 -1.19 6.01
CA VAL A 102 -14.76 -0.68 6.22
C VAL A 102 -15.52 -0.59 4.91
N ALA A 103 -14.89 -0.05 3.85
CA ALA A 103 -15.53 0.08 2.54
C ALA A 103 -15.88 -1.29 1.93
N PHE A 104 -14.93 -2.23 1.95
CA PHE A 104 -15.15 -3.59 1.48
C PHE A 104 -16.24 -4.30 2.28
N GLY A 105 -16.20 -4.21 3.62
CA GLY A 105 -17.21 -4.80 4.50
C GLY A 105 -18.62 -4.29 4.19
N LYS A 106 -18.79 -2.98 4.02
CA LYS A 106 -20.07 -2.37 3.62
C LYS A 106 -20.54 -2.87 2.26
N GLY A 107 -19.63 -2.99 1.28
CA GLY A 107 -19.95 -3.51 -0.04
C GLY A 107 -20.44 -4.96 -0.01
N LEU A 108 -19.80 -5.82 0.79
CA LEU A 108 -20.21 -7.21 0.96
C LEU A 108 -21.61 -7.33 1.59
N ILE A 109 -21.90 -6.54 2.62
CA ILE A 109 -23.24 -6.51 3.24
C ILE A 109 -24.31 -6.04 2.24
N ALA A 110 -24.02 -4.98 1.48
CA ALA A 110 -24.94 -4.48 0.46
C ALA A 110 -25.22 -5.54 -0.63
N SER A 111 -24.17 -6.23 -1.08
CA SER A 111 -24.30 -7.33 -2.04
C SER A 111 -25.14 -8.48 -1.47
N ALA A 112 -24.90 -8.88 -0.22
CA ALA A 112 -25.67 -9.93 0.44
C ALA A 112 -27.17 -9.57 0.52
N ASN A 113 -27.50 -8.32 0.86
CA ASN A 113 -28.88 -7.84 0.90
C ASN A 113 -29.54 -7.84 -0.49
N ALA A 114 -28.81 -7.48 -1.54
CA ALA A 114 -29.34 -7.47 -2.91
C ALA A 114 -29.66 -8.89 -3.45
N HIS A 115 -28.95 -9.91 -2.96
CA HIS A 115 -29.16 -11.31 -3.33
C HIS A 115 -30.02 -12.07 -2.30
N ALA A 116 -30.48 -11.42 -1.23
CA ALA A 116 -31.39 -12.02 -0.28
C ALA A 116 -32.73 -12.33 -0.98
N PRO A 117 -33.25 -13.56 -0.89
CA PRO A 117 -34.53 -13.90 -1.48
C PRO A 117 -35.62 -13.02 -0.87
N THR A 118 -36.50 -12.48 -1.71
CA THR A 118 -37.56 -11.50 -1.40
C THR A 118 -38.66 -11.99 -0.43
N GLY A 119 -38.45 -13.10 0.28
CA GLY A 119 -39.42 -13.72 1.18
C GLY A 119 -38.95 -13.99 2.60
N ALA A 120 -37.73 -13.59 2.99
CA ALA A 120 -37.26 -13.75 4.36
C ALA A 120 -37.71 -12.59 5.27
N THR A 121 -39.03 -12.39 5.38
CA THR A 121 -39.64 -11.70 6.52
C THR A 121 -39.98 -12.73 7.58
N SER A 122 -39.36 -12.63 8.75
CA SER A 122 -39.88 -13.17 10.01
C SER A 122 -40.34 -12.02 10.89
#